data_AF-A0A7X0LU57-F1
#
_entry.id   AF-A0A7X0LU57-F1
#
_cell.length_a   1.000
_cell.length_b   1.000
_cell.length_c   1.000
_cell.angle_alpha   90.00
_cell.angle_beta   90.00
_cell.angle_gamma   90.00
#
_symmetry.space_group_name_H-M   'P 1'
#
loop_
_entity.id
_entity.type
_entity.pdbx_description
1 polymer ?
#
loop_
_entity_poly.entity_id
_entity_poly.type
_entity_poly.pdbx_seq_one_letter_code
_entity_poly.pdbx_strand_id
1 'polypeptide(L)'
;MPKWLRKSLVILVTVITFGMVTPQVLSNNPNEANKQEKRNMIEALPLVAEATNHSPAALAERDAFIQEMVKQAESQAYLKFGAKIKPVIEDEFREIILPNIEKAIEEIALQFPEDDLSHLSVTEMPGGGQSEKIFHIMNQKTKQDVIRFHVRRDHPPQEGFTFNFHYHTVHDQFQLHHELGVIYWDKNTPPKWMS
;
A
#
# COMPACT_ATOMS: atom_id res chain seq x y z
N MET A 1 47.57 -22.43 -19.70
CA MET A 1 46.37 -23.29 -19.79
C MET A 1 45.95 -23.41 -21.25
N PRO A 2 45.79 -24.62 -21.79
CA PRO A 2 45.39 -24.79 -23.18
C PRO A 2 44.01 -24.14 -23.41
N LYS A 3 43.88 -23.31 -24.46
CA LYS A 3 42.66 -22.53 -24.76
C LYS A 3 41.42 -23.42 -25.00
N TRP A 4 41.64 -24.71 -25.25
CA TRP A 4 40.59 -25.71 -25.40
C TRP A 4 39.87 -26.03 -24.08
N LEU A 5 40.56 -25.95 -22.94
CA LEU A 5 39.98 -26.24 -21.62
C LEU A 5 39.00 -25.16 -21.15
N ARG A 6 39.23 -23.89 -21.55
CA ARG A 6 38.31 -22.78 -21.25
C ARG A 6 36.98 -22.87 -22.02
N LYS A 7 36.98 -23.49 -23.21
CA LYS A 7 35.77 -23.64 -24.03
C LYS A 7 34.82 -24.72 -23.51
N SER A 8 35.35 -25.74 -22.83
CA SER A 8 34.56 -26.82 -22.24
C SER A 8 33.72 -26.36 -21.04
N LEU A 9 34.26 -25.47 -20.20
CA LEU A 9 33.57 -24.99 -18.99
C LEU A 9 32.32 -24.17 -19.31
N VAL A 10 32.36 -23.34 -20.37
CA VAL A 10 31.22 -22.49 -20.75
C VAL A 10 30.04 -23.32 -21.23
N ILE A 11 30.29 -24.42 -21.97
CA ILE A 11 29.23 -25.30 -22.48
C ILE A 11 28.49 -26.00 -21.33
N LEU A 12 29.20 -26.43 -20.29
CA LEU A 12 28.62 -27.12 -19.13
C LEU A 12 27.66 -26.22 -18.32
N VAL A 13 27.99 -24.92 -18.17
CA VAL A 13 27.14 -23.96 -17.45
C VAL A 13 25.83 -23.70 -18.20
N THR A 14 25.86 -23.60 -19.54
CA THR A 14 24.65 -23.39 -20.36
C THR A 14 23.66 -24.56 -20.30
N VAL A 15 24.13 -25.81 -20.22
CA VAL A 15 23.23 -26.98 -20.15
C VAL A 15 22.50 -27.04 -18.79
N ILE A 16 23.16 -26.62 -17.71
CA ILE A 16 22.57 -26.62 -16.36
C ILE A 16 21.54 -25.49 -16.21
N THR A 17 21.75 -24.32 -16.83
CA THR A 17 20.78 -23.21 -16.75
C THR A 17 19.62 -23.34 -17.73
N PHE A 18 19.81 -23.89 -18.93
CA PHE A 18 18.71 -24.13 -19.88
C PHE A 18 17.96 -25.46 -19.67
N GLY A 19 18.54 -26.43 -18.95
CA GLY A 19 17.87 -27.70 -18.64
C GLY A 19 16.82 -27.63 -17.53
N MET A 20 16.74 -26.52 -16.79
CA MET A 20 15.83 -26.33 -15.64
C MET A 20 14.63 -25.41 -15.90
N VAL A 21 14.40 -25.00 -17.15
CA VAL A 21 13.23 -24.18 -17.51
C VAL A 21 12.30 -25.01 -18.39
N THR A 22 11.32 -25.65 -17.76
CA THR A 22 10.21 -26.29 -18.48
C THR A 22 9.25 -25.21 -18.99
N PRO A 23 9.00 -25.11 -20.31
CA PRO A 23 7.94 -24.25 -20.81
C PRO A 23 6.58 -24.90 -20.47
N GLN A 24 5.73 -24.16 -19.75
CA GLN A 24 4.33 -24.53 -19.59
C GLN A 24 3.65 -24.31 -20.93
N VAL A 25 3.50 -25.39 -21.69
CA VAL A 25 2.88 -25.37 -23.02
C VAL A 25 1.39 -25.12 -22.85
N LEU A 26 0.89 -24.00 -23.37
CA LEU A 26 -0.53 -23.78 -23.60
C LEU A 26 -1.08 -24.95 -24.43
N SER A 27 -1.98 -25.73 -23.85
CA SER A 27 -2.75 -26.73 -24.59
C SER A 27 -3.93 -26.05 -25.28
N ASN A 28 -3.72 -25.67 -26.54
CA ASN A 28 -4.81 -25.46 -27.49
C ASN A 28 -4.98 -26.74 -28.30
N ASN A 29 -6.06 -27.48 -28.05
CA ASN A 29 -6.45 -28.64 -28.86
C ASN A 29 -7.66 -28.23 -29.73
N PRO A 30 -7.57 -28.27 -31.08
CA PRO A 30 -8.72 -28.08 -31.95
C PRO A 30 -9.31 -29.42 -32.43
N ASN A 31 -10.62 -29.41 -32.72
CA ASN A 31 -11.44 -30.44 -33.41
C ASN A 31 -12.00 -31.57 -32.50
N GLU A 32 -13.29 -31.96 -32.48
CA GLU A 32 -14.50 -31.64 -33.26
C GLU A 32 -15.80 -31.80 -32.41
N ALA A 33 -16.81 -31.09 -32.89
CA ALA A 33 -18.28 -31.21 -32.82
C ALA A 33 -19.02 -32.30 -31.99
N ASN A 34 -20.15 -31.81 -31.44
CA ASN A 34 -21.48 -32.45 -31.31
C ASN A 34 -21.82 -33.16 -29.97
N LYS A 35 -22.55 -32.45 -29.08
CA LYS A 35 -23.94 -32.83 -28.72
C LYS A 35 -24.61 -31.81 -27.79
N GLN A 36 -25.86 -31.52 -28.10
CA GLN A 36 -26.82 -30.77 -27.28
C GLN A 36 -27.18 -31.50 -25.96
N GLU A 37 -27.70 -30.68 -25.05
CA GLU A 37 -28.66 -30.97 -23.96
C GLU A 37 -28.17 -31.32 -22.53
N LYS A 38 -28.66 -30.46 -21.63
CA LYS A 38 -29.24 -30.73 -20.30
C LYS A 38 -28.33 -30.82 -19.06
N ARG A 39 -28.51 -29.78 -18.24
CA ARG A 39 -28.90 -29.78 -16.81
C ARG A 39 -27.84 -30.08 -15.74
N ASN A 40 -27.94 -29.22 -14.70
CA ASN A 40 -27.50 -29.39 -13.31
C ASN A 40 -25.98 -29.26 -13.11
N MET A 41 -25.42 -28.69 -12.05
CA MET A 41 -25.92 -28.10 -10.80
C MET A 41 -24.71 -27.34 -10.20
N ILE A 42 -24.96 -26.15 -9.64
CA ILE A 42 -24.41 -25.61 -8.39
C ILE A 42 -23.10 -26.22 -7.88
N GLU A 43 -22.04 -25.42 -7.85
CA GLU A 43 -21.16 -25.32 -6.68
C GLU A 43 -20.61 -23.89 -6.56
N ALA A 44 -21.46 -23.00 -6.06
CA ALA A 44 -21.01 -21.75 -5.46
C ALA A 44 -20.37 -22.12 -4.11
N LEU A 45 -19.04 -22.02 -4.04
CA LEU A 45 -18.32 -22.04 -2.77
C LEU A 45 -18.91 -20.97 -1.85
N PRO A 46 -19.35 -21.30 -0.63
CA PRO A 46 -19.80 -20.29 0.31
C PRO A 46 -18.57 -19.54 0.79
N LEU A 47 -18.41 -18.30 0.33
CA LEU A 47 -17.60 -17.32 1.04
C LEU A 47 -18.25 -17.18 2.42
N VAL A 48 -17.65 -17.82 3.43
CA VAL A 48 -18.01 -17.60 4.83
C VAL A 48 -17.56 -16.18 5.16
N ALA A 49 -18.39 -15.21 4.80
CA ALA A 49 -18.44 -13.96 5.52
C ALA A 49 -18.97 -14.32 6.91
N GLU A 50 -18.06 -14.51 7.87
CA GLU A 50 -18.44 -14.39 9.27
C GLU A 50 -19.03 -12.98 9.43
N ALA A 51 -20.36 -12.92 9.45
CA ALA A 51 -21.08 -11.74 9.88
C ALA A 51 -20.81 -11.60 11.37
N THR A 52 -19.69 -10.97 11.71
CA THR A 52 -19.38 -10.54 13.06
C THR A 52 -20.51 -9.59 13.46
N ASN A 53 -21.40 -10.05 14.33
CA ASN A 53 -22.49 -9.24 14.87
C ASN A 53 -21.87 -8.20 15.82
N HIS A 54 -21.35 -7.11 15.26
CA HIS A 54 -20.85 -5.99 16.07
C HIS A 54 -22.05 -5.34 16.78
N SER A 55 -21.98 -5.29 18.11
CA SER A 55 -22.95 -4.52 18.91
C SER A 55 -22.90 -3.04 18.49
N PRO A 56 -24.02 -2.30 18.52
CA PRO A 56 -24.01 -0.85 18.28
C PRO A 56 -22.98 -0.09 19.12
N ALA A 57 -22.67 -0.58 20.33
CA ALA A 57 -21.63 0.00 21.18
C ALA A 57 -20.21 -0.21 20.61
N ALA A 58 -19.91 -1.41 20.09
CA ALA A 58 -18.61 -1.72 19.49
C ALA A 58 -18.36 -0.92 18.19
N LEU A 59 -19.42 -0.70 17.40
CA LEU A 59 -19.35 0.16 16.22
C LEU A 59 -19.02 1.61 16.60
N ALA A 60 -19.69 2.15 17.61
CA ALA A 60 -19.43 3.50 18.10
C ALA A 60 -18.00 3.68 18.65
N GLU A 61 -17.45 2.65 19.33
CA GLU A 61 -16.07 2.65 19.81
C GLU A 61 -15.06 2.64 18.64
N ARG A 62 -15.29 1.84 17.60
CA ARG A 62 -14.45 1.84 16.39
C ARG A 62 -14.51 3.19 15.68
N ASP A 63 -15.69 3.77 15.52
CA ASP A 63 -15.85 5.08 14.86
C ASP A 63 -15.09 6.18 15.62
N ALA A 64 -15.18 6.18 16.96
CA ALA A 64 -14.43 7.11 17.80
C ALA A 64 -12.90 6.92 17.66
N PHE A 65 -12.45 5.67 17.58
CA PHE A 65 -11.04 5.36 17.32
C PHE A 65 -10.59 5.88 15.96
N ILE A 66 -11.33 5.63 14.88
CA ILE A 66 -11.01 6.09 13.53
C ILE A 66 -10.90 7.61 13.50
N GLN A 67 -11.87 8.33 14.07
CA GLN A 67 -11.87 9.80 14.13
C GLN A 67 -10.62 10.34 14.82
N GLU A 68 -10.22 9.73 15.94
CA GLU A 68 -9.00 10.15 16.65
C GLU A 68 -7.73 9.85 15.84
N MET A 69 -7.66 8.70 15.16
CA MET A 69 -6.53 8.37 14.27
C MET A 69 -6.42 9.33 13.09
N VAL A 70 -7.55 9.71 12.47
CA VAL A 70 -7.59 10.66 11.35
C VAL A 70 -7.15 12.06 11.80
N LYS A 71 -7.60 12.50 12.97
CA LYS A 71 -7.17 13.77 13.57
C LYS A 71 -5.66 13.79 13.85
N GLN A 72 -5.11 12.70 14.37
CA GLN A 72 -3.66 12.57 14.58
C GLN A 72 -2.91 12.54 13.25
N ALA A 73 -3.40 11.81 12.25
CA ALA A 73 -2.84 11.76 10.90
C ALA A 73 -2.74 13.16 10.27
N GLU A 74 -3.82 13.94 10.35
CA GLU A 74 -3.86 15.32 9.88
C GLU A 74 -2.79 16.18 10.60
N SER A 75 -2.74 16.11 11.92
CA SER A 75 -1.75 16.84 12.72
C SER A 75 -0.32 16.50 12.30
N GLN A 76 0.00 15.21 12.14
CA GLN A 76 1.32 14.76 11.69
C GLN A 76 1.65 15.21 10.26
N ALA A 77 0.67 15.22 9.37
CA ALA A 77 0.82 15.74 8.01
C ALA A 77 1.13 17.25 8.02
N TYR A 78 0.44 18.04 8.84
CA TYR A 78 0.73 19.47 8.96
C TYR A 78 2.09 19.77 9.57
N LEU A 79 2.51 19.00 10.57
CA LEU A 79 3.87 19.10 11.10
C LEU A 79 4.91 18.81 10.02
N LYS A 80 4.68 17.76 9.21
CA LYS A 80 5.52 17.38 8.08
C LYS A 80 5.63 18.49 7.04
N PHE A 81 4.50 19.08 6.64
CA PHE A 81 4.45 20.12 5.61
C PHE A 81 5.16 21.41 6.07
N GLY A 82 5.10 21.72 7.37
CA GLY A 82 5.75 22.91 7.91
C GLY A 82 5.08 24.20 7.43
N ALA A 83 5.68 25.35 7.77
CA ALA A 83 5.05 26.65 7.56
C ALA A 83 5.00 27.08 6.09
N LYS A 84 5.86 26.51 5.24
CA LYS A 84 5.94 26.90 3.82
C LYS A 84 5.05 26.08 2.89
N ILE A 85 4.96 24.77 3.10
CA ILE A 85 4.20 23.89 2.20
C ILE A 85 2.74 23.83 2.61
N LYS A 86 2.46 23.75 3.93
CA LYS A 86 1.10 23.63 4.45
C LYS A 86 0.10 24.63 3.86
N PRO A 87 0.32 25.96 3.92
CA PRO A 87 -0.69 26.92 3.46
C PRO A 87 -0.97 26.87 1.95
N VAL A 88 -0.14 26.17 1.18
CA VAL A 88 -0.31 26.02 -0.27
C VAL A 88 -1.15 24.79 -0.60
N ILE A 89 -1.01 23.70 0.16
CA ILE A 89 -1.60 22.40 -0.17
C ILE A 89 -2.67 21.93 0.82
N GLU A 90 -2.93 22.68 1.91
CA GLU A 90 -3.79 22.19 3.00
C GLU A 90 -5.22 21.92 2.56
N ASP A 91 -5.78 22.75 1.66
CA ASP A 91 -7.14 22.56 1.16
C ASP A 91 -7.24 21.28 0.31
N GLU A 92 -6.37 21.12 -0.69
CA GLU A 92 -6.31 19.89 -1.50
C GLU A 92 -6.01 18.65 -0.66
N PHE A 93 -5.15 18.77 0.36
CA PHE A 93 -4.87 17.69 1.27
C PHE A 93 -6.12 17.27 2.05
N ARG A 94 -6.87 18.23 2.60
CA ARG A 94 -8.13 17.95 3.34
C ARG A 94 -9.20 17.36 2.45
N GLU A 95 -9.32 17.83 1.21
CA GLU A 95 -10.40 17.43 0.31
C GLU A 95 -10.14 16.12 -0.42
N ILE A 96 -8.88 15.81 -0.72
CA ILE A 96 -8.50 14.69 -1.59
C ILE A 96 -7.78 13.59 -0.82
N ILE A 97 -6.76 13.96 -0.04
CA ILE A 97 -5.83 12.97 0.56
C ILE A 97 -6.37 12.45 1.90
N LEU A 98 -6.84 13.33 2.78
CA LEU A 98 -7.29 12.97 4.13
C LEU A 98 -8.46 11.98 4.12
N PRO A 99 -9.47 12.08 3.23
CA PRO A 99 -10.53 11.08 3.13
C PRO A 99 -10.04 9.71 2.68
N ASN A 100 -8.96 9.65 1.89
CA ASN A 100 -8.36 8.37 1.49
C ASN A 100 -7.49 7.77 2.60
N ILE A 101 -6.88 8.62 3.45
CA ILE A 101 -6.24 8.17 4.69
C ILE A 101 -7.27 7.56 5.63
N GLU A 102 -8.43 8.21 5.81
CA GLU A 102 -9.53 7.70 6.63
C GLU A 102 -10.00 6.32 6.16
N LYS A 103 -10.27 6.15 4.86
CA LYS A 103 -10.62 4.83 4.29
C LYS A 103 -9.55 3.77 4.54
N ALA A 104 -8.26 4.11 4.38
CA ALA A 104 -7.18 3.16 4.65
C ALA A 104 -7.11 2.77 6.14
N ILE A 105 -7.44 3.69 7.06
CA ILE A 105 -7.54 3.41 8.49
C ILE A 105 -8.75 2.52 8.78
N GLU A 106 -9.91 2.81 8.18
CA GLU A 106 -11.12 1.99 8.30
C GLU A 106 -10.87 0.55 7.85
N GLU A 107 -10.28 0.37 6.66
CA GLU A 107 -9.97 -0.95 6.10
C GLU A 107 -9.05 -1.76 7.01
N ILE A 108 -8.04 -1.12 7.61
CA ILE A 108 -7.17 -1.76 8.59
C ILE A 108 -7.93 -2.06 9.88
N ALA A 109 -8.74 -1.13 10.40
CA ALA A 109 -9.47 -1.31 11.65
C ALA A 109 -10.52 -2.44 11.60
N LEU A 110 -11.04 -2.78 10.41
CA LEU A 110 -11.92 -3.93 10.20
C LEU A 110 -11.20 -5.29 10.37
N GLN A 111 -9.87 -5.30 10.26
CA GLN A 111 -9.07 -6.53 10.31
C GLN A 111 -8.55 -6.83 11.72
N PHE A 112 -8.75 -5.91 12.67
CA PHE A 112 -8.40 -6.08 14.08
C PHE A 112 -9.67 -6.28 14.93
N PRO A 113 -9.62 -7.22 15.90
CA PRO A 113 -10.61 -7.25 16.97
C PRO A 113 -10.67 -5.91 17.71
N GLU A 114 -11.83 -5.55 18.27
CA GLU A 114 -12.00 -4.27 18.99
C GLU A 114 -10.94 -4.08 20.09
N ASP A 115 -10.69 -5.12 20.87
CA ASP A 115 -9.72 -5.11 21.96
C ASP A 115 -8.30 -4.75 21.48
N ASP A 116 -7.96 -5.07 20.23
CA ASP A 116 -6.66 -4.78 19.65
C ASP A 116 -6.54 -3.37 19.06
N LEU A 117 -7.66 -2.71 18.72
CA LEU A 117 -7.67 -1.31 18.26
C LEU A 117 -7.13 -0.35 19.33
N SER A 118 -7.43 -0.62 20.60
CA SER A 118 -6.95 0.15 21.74
C SER A 118 -5.42 0.18 21.87
N HIS A 119 -4.72 -0.75 21.20
CA HIS A 119 -3.27 -0.84 21.19
C HIS A 119 -2.63 -0.27 19.94
N LEU A 120 -3.41 0.29 19.00
CA LEU A 120 -2.88 0.97 17.84
C LEU A 120 -2.61 2.45 18.17
N SER A 121 -1.50 2.98 17.66
CA SER A 121 -1.15 4.39 17.86
C SER A 121 -0.38 4.97 16.69
N VAL A 122 -0.57 6.28 16.45
CA VAL A 122 0.16 7.03 15.44
C VAL A 122 1.55 7.43 15.96
N THR A 123 2.58 7.28 15.14
CA THR A 123 3.93 7.77 15.48
C THR A 123 3.99 9.30 15.34
N GLU A 124 4.45 10.00 16.38
CA GLU A 124 4.38 11.47 16.47
C GLU A 124 5.58 12.24 15.87
N MET A 125 6.41 11.60 15.06
CA MET A 125 7.61 12.24 14.50
C MET A 125 7.73 12.01 13.00
N PRO A 126 7.26 12.96 12.17
CA PRO A 126 7.48 12.93 10.73
C PRO A 126 8.95 13.13 10.40
N GLY A 127 9.39 12.58 9.26
CA GLY A 127 10.75 12.80 8.80
C GLY A 127 10.94 14.21 8.23
N GLY A 128 12.00 14.93 8.61
CA GLY A 128 12.32 16.22 8.00
C GLY A 128 13.06 16.11 6.65
N GLY A 129 13.37 17.26 6.04
CA GLY A 129 14.27 17.32 4.90
C GLY A 129 13.67 16.75 3.61
N GLN A 130 14.18 15.60 3.18
CA GLN A 130 13.72 14.87 1.98
C GLN A 130 13.06 13.54 2.31
N SER A 131 12.93 13.20 3.60
CA SER A 131 12.34 11.92 4.03
C SER A 131 10.91 11.78 3.51
N GLU A 132 10.49 10.56 3.20
CA GLU A 132 9.12 10.28 2.73
C GLU A 132 8.14 10.06 3.89
N LYS A 133 8.62 9.59 5.04
CA LYS A 133 7.78 9.28 6.20
C LYS A 133 6.96 10.49 6.67
N ILE A 134 5.64 10.33 6.72
CA ILE A 134 4.73 11.24 7.44
C ILE A 134 4.48 10.67 8.83
N PHE A 135 3.76 9.55 8.92
CA PHE A 135 3.50 8.85 10.17
C PHE A 135 3.25 7.37 9.90
N HIS A 136 3.37 6.54 10.93
CA HIS A 136 2.99 5.14 10.90
C HIS A 136 1.90 4.90 11.95
N ILE A 137 1.04 3.92 11.74
CA ILE A 137 0.22 3.34 12.80
C ILE A 137 0.91 2.05 13.23
N MET A 138 1.21 1.93 14.52
CA MET A 138 1.89 0.77 15.08
C MET A 138 1.08 0.12 16.18
N ASN A 139 1.23 -1.19 16.30
CA ASN A 139 0.73 -1.94 17.43
C ASN A 139 1.70 -1.78 18.62
N GLN A 140 1.22 -1.20 19.71
CA GLN A 140 2.01 -0.88 20.89
C GLN A 140 2.45 -2.12 21.68
N LYS A 141 1.74 -3.24 21.59
CA LYS A 141 2.12 -4.52 22.24
C LYS A 141 3.32 -5.14 21.54
N THR A 142 3.27 -5.25 20.21
CA THR A 142 4.32 -5.92 19.41
C THR A 142 5.44 -4.98 18.99
N LYS A 143 5.22 -3.65 19.07
CA LYS A 143 6.10 -2.59 18.54
C LYS A 143 6.33 -2.71 17.03
N GLN A 144 5.38 -3.29 16.31
CA GLN A 144 5.43 -3.43 14.86
C GLN A 144 4.49 -2.44 14.18
N ASP A 145 4.94 -1.89 13.06
CA ASP A 145 4.08 -1.09 12.20
C ASP A 145 2.98 -1.97 11.59
N VAL A 146 1.79 -1.41 11.43
CA VAL A 146 0.65 -2.04 10.75
C VAL A 146 0.45 -1.39 9.39
N ILE A 147 0.50 -0.06 9.34
CA ILE A 147 0.37 0.75 8.12
C ILE A 147 1.29 1.96 8.20
N ARG A 148 1.90 2.33 7.08
CA ARG A 148 2.89 3.42 6.97
C ARG A 148 2.46 4.43 5.92
N PHE A 149 2.24 5.68 6.31
CA PHE A 149 1.80 6.77 5.43
C PHE A 149 2.96 7.69 5.05
N HIS A 150 3.19 7.82 3.76
CA HIS A 150 4.38 8.44 3.19
C HIS A 150 4.00 9.44 2.08
N VAL A 151 4.91 10.36 1.78
CA VAL A 151 4.79 11.32 0.68
C VAL A 151 6.10 11.43 -0.09
N ARG A 152 6.05 11.23 -1.40
CA ARG A 152 7.18 11.50 -2.30
C ARG A 152 7.06 12.88 -2.92
N ARG A 153 8.22 13.41 -3.33
CA ARG A 153 8.31 14.59 -4.19
C ARG A 153 8.72 14.09 -5.56
N ASP A 154 7.76 14.04 -6.46
CA ASP A 154 7.99 13.58 -7.82
C ASP A 154 8.23 14.81 -8.72
N HIS A 155 9.01 14.62 -9.80
CA HIS A 155 9.24 15.63 -10.82
C HIS A 155 9.17 14.96 -12.20
N PRO A 156 7.96 14.70 -12.69
CA PRO A 156 7.80 14.17 -14.03
C PRO A 156 8.37 15.18 -15.06
N PRO A 157 9.03 14.69 -16.13
CA PRO A 157 9.62 15.57 -17.13
C PRO A 157 8.60 16.55 -17.71
N GLN A 158 8.94 17.84 -17.72
CA GLN A 158 8.12 18.93 -18.30
C GLN A 158 6.81 19.26 -17.56
N GLU A 159 6.46 18.57 -16.47
CA GLU A 159 5.19 18.76 -15.78
C GLU A 159 5.32 19.59 -14.48
N GLY A 160 6.52 19.70 -13.92
CA GLY A 160 6.78 20.37 -12.63
C GLY A 160 6.83 19.38 -11.47
N PHE A 161 6.74 19.88 -10.24
CA PHE A 161 6.83 19.07 -9.03
C PHE A 161 5.44 18.70 -8.51
N THR A 162 5.32 17.50 -7.97
CA THR A 162 4.11 17.00 -7.30
C THR A 162 4.45 16.33 -5.98
N PHE A 163 3.46 16.28 -5.08
CA PHE A 163 3.50 15.48 -3.87
C PHE A 163 2.64 14.24 -4.05
N ASN A 164 3.26 13.07 -4.04
CA ASN A 164 2.59 11.79 -4.22
C ASN A 164 2.41 11.08 -2.88
N PHE A 165 1.17 11.03 -2.41
CA PHE A 165 0.79 10.42 -1.14
C PHE A 165 0.44 8.95 -1.35
N HIS A 166 1.00 8.11 -0.50
CA HIS A 166 0.76 6.68 -0.56
C HIS A 166 0.94 6.04 0.82
N TYR A 167 0.47 4.81 0.95
CA TYR A 167 0.72 3.99 2.13
C TYR A 167 1.27 2.62 1.78
N HIS A 168 1.87 1.99 2.80
CA HIS A 168 2.34 0.62 2.78
C HIS A 168 1.68 -0.14 3.92
N THR A 169 1.31 -1.40 3.72
CA THR A 169 0.61 -2.19 4.73
C THR A 169 1.36 -3.47 5.05
N VAL A 170 1.19 -3.99 6.26
CA VAL A 170 1.80 -5.25 6.69
C VAL A 170 1.35 -6.45 5.83
N HIS A 171 0.18 -6.37 5.20
CA HIS A 171 -0.41 -7.44 4.36
C HIS A 171 0.43 -7.79 3.14
N ASP A 172 1.13 -6.81 2.57
CA ASP A 172 2.06 -7.00 1.46
C ASP A 172 3.52 -6.90 1.89
N GLN A 173 3.78 -6.99 3.20
CA GLN A 173 5.11 -6.83 3.79
C GLN A 173 5.75 -5.47 3.46
N PHE A 174 4.92 -4.43 3.34
CA PHE A 174 5.30 -3.06 3.01
C PHE A 174 6.02 -2.92 1.67
N GLN A 175 5.59 -3.68 0.66
CA GLN A 175 6.19 -3.66 -0.68
C GLN A 175 5.40 -2.82 -1.68
N LEU A 176 4.08 -2.76 -1.54
CA LEU A 176 3.24 -2.03 -2.49
C LEU A 176 3.01 -0.60 -2.03
N HIS A 177 3.02 0.31 -3.01
CA HIS A 177 2.64 1.70 -2.81
C HIS A 177 1.15 1.84 -3.15
N HIS A 178 0.30 1.83 -2.13
CA HIS A 178 -1.12 2.08 -2.30
C HIS A 178 -1.37 3.57 -2.41
N GLU A 179 -1.93 4.03 -3.52
CA GLU A 179 -2.09 5.44 -3.83
C GLU A 179 -3.18 6.10 -2.96
N LEU A 180 -2.86 7.26 -2.38
CA LEU A 180 -3.82 8.12 -1.68
C LEU A 180 -4.18 9.36 -2.50
N GLY A 181 -3.33 9.72 -3.46
CA GLY A 181 -3.53 10.81 -4.40
C GLY A 181 -2.28 11.64 -4.62
N VAL A 182 -2.38 12.60 -5.53
CA VAL A 182 -1.29 13.47 -5.94
C VAL A 182 -1.74 14.93 -5.88
N ILE A 183 -0.91 15.78 -5.29
CA ILE A 183 -1.11 17.23 -5.25
C ILE A 183 -0.04 17.90 -6.11
N TYR A 184 -0.45 18.82 -6.99
CA TYR A 184 0.50 19.61 -7.77
C TYR A 184 1.13 20.70 -6.90
N TRP A 185 2.45 20.89 -7.01
CA TRP A 185 3.14 21.99 -6.34
C TRP A 185 3.27 23.19 -7.29
N ASP A 186 4.27 23.14 -8.16
CA ASP A 186 4.60 24.18 -9.14
C ASP A 186 5.80 23.68 -9.99
N LYS A 187 6.24 24.47 -10.96
CA LYS A 187 7.46 24.25 -11.75
C LYS A 187 8.74 24.46 -10.95
N ASN A 188 8.71 25.20 -9.84
CA ASN A 188 9.87 25.40 -8.99
C ASN A 188 10.05 24.23 -8.00
N THR A 189 11.27 24.03 -7.53
CA THR A 189 11.54 22.98 -6.53
C THR A 189 10.86 23.33 -5.21
N PRO A 190 10.02 22.45 -4.63
CA PRO A 190 9.40 22.70 -3.34
C PRO A 190 10.46 22.79 -2.23
N PRO A 191 10.18 23.54 -1.15
CA PRO A 191 11.07 23.57 0.00
C PRO A 191 11.17 22.19 0.66
N LYS A 192 12.11 22.05 1.59
CA LYS A 192 12.27 20.82 2.36
C LYS A 192 11.12 20.65 3.36
N TRP A 193 10.81 19.42 3.72
CA TRP A 193 9.85 19.14 4.79
C TRP A 193 10.29 19.77 6.11
N MET A 194 9.30 20.24 6.89
CA MET A 194 9.49 20.92 8.17
C MET A 194 10.35 22.19 8.10
N SER A 195 10.25 22.95 6.99
CA SER A 195 10.98 24.23 6.80
C SER A 195 10.10 25.46 6.68
#